data_AF-A0A3C1UFA4-F1
#
_entry.id   AF-A0A3C1UFA4-F1
#
_cell.length_a   1.000
_cell.length_b   1.000
_cell.length_c   1.000
_cell.angle_alpha   90.00
_cell.angle_beta   90.00
_cell.angle_gamma   90.00
#
_symmetry.space_group_name_H-M   'P 1'
#
loop_
_entity.id
_entity.type
_entity.pdbx_description
1 polymer ?
#
loop_
_entity_poly.entity_id
_entity_poly.type
_entity_poly.pdbx_seq_one_letter_code
_entity_poly.pdbx_strand_id
1 'polypeptide(L)'
;VAMAMVAGLCTLVSHHFWIISKNLATPTWLFICLVILFIATPCVHWLVDEKGKSAWFNVIAPAGTATLTCYALPFFWYAFKQMWEFQLLPAEWNHGLIGIAASIIFSLIIIQITRLLLRFHLQLKV
;
A
#
# COMPACT_ATOMS: atom_id res chain seq x y z
N VAL A 1 -18.25 2.64 -13.14
CA VAL A 1 -18.21 4.06 -13.57
C VAL A 1 -19.26 4.91 -12.87
N ALA A 2 -20.56 4.59 -12.93
CA ALA A 2 -21.62 5.36 -12.24
C ALA A 2 -21.34 5.56 -10.73
N MET A 3 -21.00 4.48 -10.01
CA MET A 3 -20.66 4.57 -8.58
C MET A 3 -19.42 5.43 -8.29
N ALA A 4 -18.42 5.43 -9.19
CA ALA A 4 -17.24 6.28 -9.05
C ALA A 4 -17.61 7.77 -9.24
N MET A 5 -18.51 8.08 -10.17
CA MET A 5 -19.00 9.45 -10.38
C MET A 5 -19.81 9.94 -9.18
N VAL A 6 -20.69 9.09 -8.64
CA VAL A 6 -21.45 9.41 -7.42
C VAL A 6 -20.52 9.66 -6.24
N ALA A 7 -19.54 8.78 -6.00
CA ALA A 7 -18.54 8.97 -4.95
C ALA A 7 -17.68 10.23 -5.17
N GLY A 8 -17.38 10.58 -6.44
CA GLY A 8 -16.66 11.80 -6.80
C GLY A 8 -17.47 13.06 -6.46
N LEU A 9 -18.76 13.08 -6.78
CA LEU A 9 -19.66 14.17 -6.38
C LEU A 9 -19.75 14.28 -4.86
N CYS A 10 -19.92 13.15 -4.15
CA CYS A 10 -19.91 13.13 -2.69
C CYS A 10 -18.60 13.67 -2.11
N THR A 11 -17.46 13.37 -2.75
CA THR A 11 -16.15 13.94 -2.37
C THR A 11 -16.19 15.47 -2.42
N LEU A 12 -16.62 16.05 -3.54
CA LEU A 12 -16.67 17.50 -3.72
C LEU A 12 -17.59 18.18 -2.70
N VAL A 13 -18.78 17.60 -2.45
CA VAL A 13 -19.72 18.12 -1.46
C VAL A 13 -19.14 18.01 -0.05
N SER A 14 -18.60 16.84 0.32
CA SER A 14 -18.02 16.63 1.65
C SER A 14 -16.81 17.53 1.92
N HIS A 15 -16.02 17.87 0.89
CA HIS A 15 -14.86 18.75 1.03
C HIS A 15 -15.24 20.18 1.43
N HIS A 16 -16.47 20.61 1.16
CA HIS A 16 -16.95 21.91 1.62
C HIS A 16 -17.12 21.98 3.15
N PHE A 17 -17.41 20.84 3.78
CA PHE A 17 -17.70 20.75 5.21
C PHE A 17 -16.54 20.14 6.01
N TRP A 18 -15.72 19.27 5.40
CA TRP A 18 -14.63 18.56 6.06
C TRP A 18 -13.32 18.64 5.27
N ILE A 19 -12.21 18.79 6.01
CA ILE A 19 -10.85 18.65 5.48
C ILE A 19 -10.57 17.23 4.96
N ILE A 20 -9.54 17.09 4.13
CA ILE A 20 -9.02 15.77 3.74
C ILE A 20 -8.10 15.28 4.86
N SER A 21 -8.54 14.27 5.62
CA SER A 21 -7.73 13.68 6.69
C SER A 21 -7.98 12.19 6.85
N LYS A 22 -6.93 11.41 6.58
CA LYS A 22 -6.91 9.97 6.86
C LYS A 22 -7.03 9.68 8.36
N ASN A 23 -6.35 10.45 9.21
CA ASN A 23 -6.26 10.19 10.65
C ASN A 23 -7.56 10.49 11.39
N LEU A 24 -8.32 11.49 10.92
CA LEU A 24 -9.65 11.83 11.48
C LEU A 24 -10.79 11.06 10.80
N ALA A 25 -10.47 10.16 9.87
CA ALA A 25 -11.44 9.40 9.07
C ALA A 25 -12.54 10.29 8.47
N THR A 26 -12.17 11.44 7.91
CA THR A 26 -13.17 12.40 7.42
C THR A 26 -13.97 11.83 6.25
N PRO A 27 -15.26 12.22 6.10
CA PRO A 27 -16.09 11.76 4.98
C PRO A 27 -15.43 12.02 3.62
N THR A 28 -14.74 13.15 3.49
CA THR A 28 -13.98 13.50 2.29
C THR A 28 -12.89 12.49 1.95
N TRP A 29 -12.13 12.02 2.94
CA TRP A 29 -11.13 10.96 2.74
C TRP A 29 -11.79 9.64 2.34
N LEU A 30 -12.90 9.26 2.99
CA LEU A 30 -13.65 8.05 2.67
C LEU A 30 -14.14 8.06 1.21
N PHE A 31 -14.73 9.15 0.74
CA PHE A 31 -15.23 9.22 -0.63
C PHE A 31 -14.11 9.19 -1.67
N ILE A 32 -12.96 9.82 -1.39
CA ILE A 32 -11.76 9.68 -2.23
C ILE A 32 -11.34 8.21 -2.34
N CYS A 33 -11.28 7.50 -1.22
CA CYS A 33 -10.96 6.07 -1.22
C CYS A 33 -11.96 5.25 -2.04
N LEU A 34 -13.26 5.56 -1.95
CA LEU A 34 -14.30 4.90 -2.74
C LEU A 34 -14.16 5.15 -4.25
N VAL A 35 -13.85 6.39 -4.66
CA VAL A 35 -13.57 6.71 -6.07
C VAL A 35 -12.42 5.83 -6.59
N ILE A 36 -11.31 5.79 -5.85
CA ILE A 36 -10.14 4.98 -6.21
C ILE A 36 -10.53 3.50 -6.29
N LEU A 37 -11.28 2.98 -5.30
CA LEU A 37 -11.75 1.60 -5.29
C LEU A 37 -12.60 1.26 -6.52
N PHE A 38 -13.62 2.07 -6.81
CA PHE A 38 -14.53 1.82 -7.93
C PHE A 38 -13.88 1.93 -9.32
N ILE A 39 -12.73 2.60 -9.42
CA ILE A 39 -11.93 2.62 -10.65
C ILE A 39 -10.93 1.46 -10.66
N ALA A 40 -10.21 1.23 -9.56
CA ALA A 40 -9.15 0.24 -9.48
C ALA A 40 -9.70 -1.19 -9.59
N THR A 41 -10.81 -1.51 -8.91
CA THR A 41 -11.38 -2.87 -8.92
C THR A 41 -11.71 -3.37 -10.34
N PRO A 42 -12.47 -2.65 -11.19
CA PRO A 42 -12.72 -3.11 -12.55
C PRO A 42 -11.46 -3.14 -13.42
N CYS A 43 -10.50 -2.22 -13.22
CA CYS A 43 -9.21 -2.27 -13.93
C CYS A 43 -8.42 -3.54 -13.59
N VAL A 44 -8.37 -3.91 -12.31
CA VAL A 44 -7.69 -5.14 -11.85
C VAL A 44 -8.46 -6.37 -12.35
N HIS A 45 -9.78 -6.39 -12.26
CA HIS A 45 -10.62 -7.48 -12.81
C HIS A 45 -10.35 -7.70 -14.30
N TRP A 46 -10.38 -6.63 -15.10
CA TRP A 46 -10.05 -6.71 -16.53
C TRP A 46 -8.65 -7.28 -16.78
N LEU A 47 -7.65 -6.87 -15.98
CA LEU A 47 -6.27 -7.32 -16.14
C LEU A 47 -6.06 -8.79 -15.68
N VAL A 48 -6.74 -9.20 -14.62
CA VAL A 48 -6.57 -10.52 -14.00
C VAL A 48 -7.44 -11.56 -14.69
N ASP A 49 -8.74 -11.28 -14.83
CA ASP A 49 -9.74 -12.25 -15.25
C ASP A 49 -9.90 -12.29 -16.77
N GLU A 50 -9.95 -11.14 -17.44
CA GLU A 50 -10.10 -11.11 -18.91
C GLU A 50 -8.76 -11.28 -19.65
N LYS A 51 -7.68 -10.70 -19.13
CA LYS A 51 -6.33 -10.79 -19.74
C LYS A 51 -5.47 -11.94 -19.20
N GLY A 52 -5.94 -12.65 -18.17
CA GLY A 52 -5.24 -13.79 -17.58
C GLY A 52 -3.87 -13.46 -16.98
N LYS A 53 -3.62 -12.20 -16.58
CA LYS A 53 -2.32 -11.74 -16.06
C LYS A 53 -2.18 -11.89 -14.54
N SER A 54 -2.95 -12.79 -13.92
CA SER A 54 -2.89 -13.08 -12.48
C SER A 54 -1.47 -13.39 -11.98
N ALA A 55 -0.67 -14.07 -12.78
CA ALA A 55 0.70 -14.46 -12.43
C ALA A 55 1.64 -13.27 -12.14
N TRP A 56 1.36 -12.06 -12.67
CA TRP A 56 2.16 -10.86 -12.39
C TRP A 56 2.05 -10.44 -10.92
N PHE A 57 0.89 -10.69 -10.31
CA PHE A 57 0.62 -10.33 -8.92
C PHE A 57 1.18 -11.35 -7.94
N ASN A 58 1.61 -12.53 -8.40
CA ASN A 58 2.18 -13.55 -7.52
C ASN A 58 3.35 -13.00 -6.71
N VAL A 59 4.22 -12.18 -7.31
CA VAL A 59 5.38 -11.56 -6.65
C VAL A 59 4.99 -10.78 -5.39
N ILE A 60 3.82 -10.13 -5.41
CA ILE A 60 3.31 -9.31 -4.32
C ILE A 60 2.18 -9.94 -3.50
N ALA A 61 1.75 -11.17 -3.85
CA ALA A 61 0.73 -11.93 -3.14
C ALA A 61 0.92 -12.03 -1.60
N PRO A 62 2.15 -12.13 -1.05
CA PRO A 62 2.35 -12.13 0.41
C PRO A 62 1.80 -10.88 1.10
N ALA A 63 1.83 -9.74 0.42
CA ALA A 63 1.32 -8.48 0.94
C ALA A 63 -0.21 -8.51 1.16
N GLY A 64 -0.94 -9.29 0.36
CA GLY A 64 -2.40 -9.44 0.47
C GLY A 64 -2.85 -10.59 1.39
N THR A 65 -2.01 -11.61 1.57
CA THR A 65 -2.36 -12.80 2.37
C THR A 65 -1.94 -12.70 3.84
N ALA A 66 -0.77 -12.11 4.13
CA ALA A 66 -0.32 -11.80 5.50
C ALA A 66 -0.09 -10.30 5.66
N THR A 67 -1.14 -9.52 5.39
CA THR A 67 -1.14 -8.05 5.41
C THR A 67 -0.50 -7.47 6.68
N LEU A 68 -0.92 -7.97 7.85
CA LEU A 68 -0.40 -7.52 9.15
C LEU A 68 1.09 -7.80 9.35
N THR A 69 1.55 -8.99 8.93
CA THR A 69 2.97 -9.35 9.02
C THR A 69 3.81 -8.48 8.08
N CYS A 70 3.31 -8.27 6.85
CA CYS A 70 3.94 -7.38 5.87
C CYS A 70 4.00 -5.93 6.36
N TYR A 71 2.96 -5.47 7.07
CA TYR A 71 2.87 -4.12 7.61
C TYR A 71 3.76 -3.91 8.84
N ALA A 72 3.97 -4.95 9.67
CA ALA A 72 4.81 -4.87 10.85
C ALA A 72 6.31 -4.81 10.51
N LEU A 73 6.73 -5.46 9.44
CA LEU A 73 8.14 -5.62 9.06
C LEU A 73 8.95 -4.32 8.91
N PRO A 74 8.43 -3.25 8.27
CA PRO A 74 9.12 -1.97 8.20
C PRO A 74 9.43 -1.39 9.58
N PHE A 75 8.55 -1.56 10.58
CA PHE A 75 8.80 -1.08 11.94
C PHE A 75 9.99 -1.79 12.58
N PHE A 76 10.09 -3.11 12.41
CA PHE A 76 11.26 -3.88 12.84
C PHE A 76 12.54 -3.43 12.14
N TRP A 77 12.47 -3.18 10.84
CA TRP A 77 13.62 -2.67 10.08
C TRP A 77 14.12 -1.33 10.62
N TYR A 78 13.21 -0.38 10.89
CA TYR A 78 13.59 0.92 11.46
C TYR A 78 14.17 0.79 12.87
N ALA A 79 13.62 -0.08 13.72
CA ALA A 79 14.17 -0.35 15.05
C ALA A 79 15.61 -0.92 14.94
N PHE A 80 15.83 -1.87 14.04
CA PHE A 80 17.16 -2.45 13.81
C PHE A 80 18.16 -1.42 13.29
N LYS A 81 17.74 -0.55 12.36
CA LYS A 81 18.56 0.55 11.85
C LYS A 81 19.00 1.50 12.98
N GLN A 82 18.10 1.81 13.90
CA GLN A 82 18.39 2.70 15.03
C GLN A 82 19.35 2.07 16.04
N MET A 83 19.24 0.75 16.30
CA MET A 83 20.13 0.05 17.23
C MET A 83 21.59 -0.03 16.76
N TRP A 84 21.81 -0.15 15.45
CA TRP A 84 23.14 -0.35 14.89
C TRP A 84 23.80 0.95 14.37
N GLU A 85 23.19 2.11 14.67
CA GLU A 85 23.55 3.45 14.13
C GLU A 85 23.78 3.44 12.61
N PHE A 86 23.09 2.54 11.91
CA PHE A 86 23.40 2.26 10.52
C PHE A 86 22.80 3.37 9.65
N GLN A 87 23.61 4.38 9.32
CA GLN A 87 23.30 5.40 8.31
C GLN A 87 23.43 4.81 6.90
N LEU A 88 22.68 3.74 6.61
CA LEU A 88 22.78 2.97 5.36
C LEU A 88 22.37 3.76 4.10
N LEU A 89 21.61 4.85 4.23
CA LEU A 89 21.15 5.65 3.09
C LEU A 89 21.52 7.13 3.29
N PRO A 90 22.23 7.76 2.34
CA PRO A 90 22.43 9.20 2.29
C PRO A 90 21.08 9.93 2.28
N ALA A 91 21.01 11.12 2.89
CA ALA A 91 19.77 11.92 2.92
C ALA A 91 19.18 12.12 1.50
N GLU A 92 20.04 12.24 0.49
CA GLU A 92 19.71 12.39 -0.93
C GLU A 92 18.83 11.27 -1.50
N TRP A 93 18.82 10.08 -0.88
CA TRP A 93 18.02 8.95 -1.33
C TRP A 93 16.56 9.02 -0.87
N ASN A 94 16.17 10.03 -0.07
CA ASN A 94 14.79 10.20 0.39
C ASN A 94 14.00 11.22 -0.45
N HIS A 95 14.59 11.77 -1.51
CA HIS A 95 13.99 12.85 -2.29
C HIS A 95 13.99 12.52 -3.79
N GLY A 96 13.05 13.16 -4.50
CA GLY A 96 12.95 13.07 -5.96
C GLY A 96 12.74 11.65 -6.49
N LEU A 97 13.19 11.41 -7.72
CA LEU A 97 13.02 10.14 -8.41
C LEU A 97 13.78 8.99 -7.73
N ILE A 98 14.93 9.29 -7.13
CA ILE A 98 15.76 8.32 -6.40
C ILE A 98 14.98 7.79 -5.19
N GLY A 99 14.30 8.66 -4.44
CA GLY A 99 13.45 8.25 -3.33
C GLY A 99 12.28 7.37 -3.73
N ILE A 100 11.64 7.65 -4.87
CA ILE A 100 10.58 6.80 -5.41
C ILE A 100 11.15 5.40 -5.73
N ALA A 101 12.26 5.33 -6.46
CA ALA A 101 12.90 4.05 -6.79
C ALA A 101 13.32 3.28 -5.53
N ALA A 102 13.92 3.95 -4.56
CA ALA A 102 14.31 3.35 -3.28
C ALA A 102 13.10 2.81 -2.51
N SER A 103 11.98 3.54 -2.48
CA SER A 103 10.75 3.09 -1.82
C SER A 103 10.13 1.86 -2.49
N ILE A 104 10.16 1.79 -3.82
CA ILE A 104 9.69 0.62 -4.58
C ILE A 104 10.55 -0.60 -4.25
N ILE A 105 11.87 -0.46 -4.34
CA ILE A 105 12.82 -1.55 -4.04
C ILE A 105 12.64 -2.03 -2.60
N PHE A 106 12.59 -1.09 -1.64
CA PHE A 106 12.38 -1.40 -0.23
C PHE A 106 11.06 -2.15 -0.01
N SER A 107 9.96 -1.68 -0.60
CA SER A 107 8.66 -2.36 -0.49
C SER A 107 8.72 -3.79 -1.04
N LEU A 108 9.37 -4.01 -2.19
CA LEU A 108 9.52 -5.34 -2.78
C LEU A 108 10.34 -6.27 -1.88
N ILE A 109 11.44 -5.76 -1.30
CA ILE A 109 12.26 -6.51 -0.33
C ILE A 109 11.41 -6.95 0.86
N ILE A 110 10.67 -6.03 1.48
CA ILE A 110 9.80 -6.32 2.63
C ILE A 110 8.76 -7.39 2.29
N ILE A 111 8.16 -7.32 1.09
CA ILE A 111 7.19 -8.31 0.63
C ILE A 111 7.84 -9.69 0.44
N GLN A 112 9.07 -9.77 -0.08
CA GLN A 112 9.78 -11.04 -0.20
C GLN A 112 10.21 -11.61 1.15
N ILE A 113 10.63 -10.77 2.10
CA ILE A 113 10.93 -11.23 3.47
C ILE A 113 9.64 -11.75 4.12
N THR A 114 8.52 -11.07 3.92
CA THR A 114 7.21 -11.54 4.39
C THR A 114 6.92 -12.93 3.84
N ARG A 115 7.11 -13.15 2.53
CA ARG A 115 6.97 -14.48 1.91
C ARG A 115 7.83 -15.54 2.58
N LEU A 116 9.07 -15.20 2.91
CA LEU A 116 10.00 -16.11 3.60
C LEU A 116 9.49 -16.45 5.01
N LEU A 117 9.02 -15.46 5.76
CA LEU A 117 8.46 -15.66 7.10
C LEU A 117 7.19 -16.54 7.08
N LEU A 118 6.33 -16.39 6.07
CA LEU A 118 5.19 -17.29 5.87
C LEU A 118 5.64 -18.75 5.73
N ARG A 119 6.75 -19.03 5.04
CA ARG A 119 7.27 -20.41 4.91
C ARG A 119 7.71 -21.00 6.25
N PHE A 120 8.16 -20.16 7.18
CA PHE A 120 8.51 -20.55 8.54
C PHE A 120 7.31 -20.58 9.49
N HIS A 121 6.07 -20.43 8.99
CA HIS A 121 4.85 -20.39 9.80
C HIS A 121 4.84 -19.25 10.84
N LEU A 122 5.66 -18.22 10.64
CA LEU A 122 5.69 -17.02 11.47
C LEU A 122 4.71 -15.99 10.89
N GLN A 123 3.45 -16.10 11.29
CA GLN A 123 2.41 -15.14 10.91
C GLN A 123 1.80 -14.52 12.16
N LEU A 124 1.69 -13.20 12.17
CA LEU A 124 0.86 -12.49 13.14
C LEU A 124 -0.60 -12.76 12.80
N LYS A 125 -1.25 -13.52 13.66
CA LYS A 125 -2.69 -13.72 13.65
C LYS A 125 -3.31 -12.73 14.63
N VAL A 126 -4.28 -11.97 14.16
CA VAL A 126 -5.14 -11.14 15.03
C VAL A 126 -6.38 -11.95 15.37
#